data_AF-A0A376TK24-F1
#
_entry.id   AF-A0A376TK24-F1
#
_cell.length_a   1.000
_cell.length_b   1.000
_cell.length_c   1.000
_cell.angle_alpha   90.00
_cell.angle_beta   90.00
_cell.angle_gamma   90.00
#
_symmetry.space_group_name_H-M   'P 1'
#
loop_
_entity.id
_entity.type
_entity.pdbx_description
1 polymer ?
#
loop_
_entity_poly.entity_id
_entity_poly.type
_entity_poly.pdbx_seq_one_letter_code
_entity_poly.pdbx_strand_id
1 'polypeptide(L)' 'MALLGKALIHDVPEEYAIHKEKEFTFNKIRQPNRNRLLWSSNLNVDGMKTGTTAGAGYNLVASATPGRYAV' A
#
# COMPACT_ATOMS: atom_id res chain seq x y z
N MET A 1 -5.95 8.69 -10.14
CA MET A 1 -4.88 8.12 -9.30
C MET A 1 -4.34 6.77 -9.79
N ALA A 2 -5.13 5.91 -10.45
CA ALA A 2 -4.67 4.59 -10.88
C ALA A 2 -3.47 4.60 -11.87
N LEU A 3 -3.41 5.56 -12.80
CA LEU A 3 -2.30 5.68 -13.75
C LEU A 3 -0.97 6.01 -13.06
N LEU A 4 -0.99 6.89 -12.07
CA LEU A 4 0.19 7.20 -11.26
C LEU A 4 0.63 5.98 -10.45
N GLY A 5 -0.32 5.21 -9.92
CA GLY A 5 -0.01 3.96 -9.23
C GLY A 5 0.69 2.94 -10.14
N LYS A 6 0.23 2.80 -11.39
CA LYS A 6 0.86 1.93 -12.38
C LYS A 6 2.28 2.39 -12.74
N ALA A 7 2.49 3.69 -12.92
CA ALA A 7 3.81 4.26 -13.18
C ALA A 7 4.76 4.01 -11.99
N LEU A 8 4.28 4.14 -10.75
CA LEU A 8 5.10 3.92 -9.56
C LEU A 8 5.56 2.45 -9.45
N ILE A 9 4.70 1.49 -9.81
CA ILE A 9 5.04 0.06 -9.86
C ILE A 9 6.08 -0.25 -10.95
N HIS A 10 5.94 0.38 -12.12
CA HIS A 10 6.74 0.06 -13.32
C HIS A 10 8.08 0.82 -13.37
N ASP A 11 8.05 2.12 -13.09
CA ASP A 11 9.16 3.03 -13.36
C ASP A 11 10.10 3.18 -12.14
N VAL A 12 9.59 2.99 -10.92
CA VAL A 12 10.37 3.11 -9.66
C VAL A 12 10.06 1.95 -8.68
N PRO A 13 10.36 0.70 -9.07
CA PRO A 13 9.98 -0.48 -8.28
C PRO A 13 10.61 -0.53 -6.89
N GLU A 14 11.78 0.08 -6.68
CA GLU A 14 12.41 0.18 -5.35
C GLU A 14 11.62 1.09 -4.41
N GLU A 15 11.14 2.23 -4.91
CA GLU A 15 10.28 3.15 -4.15
C GLU A 15 8.92 2.50 -3.88
N TYR A 16 8.37 1.76 -4.85
CA TYR A 16 7.13 1.00 -4.67
C TYR A 16 7.24 -0.02 -3.54
N ALA A 17 8.40 -0.67 -3.40
CA ALA A 17 8.61 -1.71 -2.40
C ALA A 17 8.46 -1.19 -0.95
N ILE A 18 8.68 0.09 -0.68
CA ILE A 18 8.53 0.69 0.66
C ILE A 18 7.05 0.66 1.09
N HIS A 19 6.11 0.71 0.14
CA HIS A 19 4.66 0.72 0.45
C HIS A 19 4.14 -0.59 1.04
N LYS A 20 4.89 -1.69 0.94
CA LYS A 20 4.57 -2.99 1.56
C LYS A 20 5.10 -3.13 3.00
N GLU A 21 5.93 -2.19 3.46
CA GLU A 21 6.44 -2.18 4.83
C GLU A 21 5.29 -1.97 5.81
N LYS A 22 5.16 -2.86 6.79
CA LYS A 22 4.05 -2.84 7.77
C LYS A 22 4.27 -1.81 8.87
N GLU A 23 5.53 -1.48 9.16
CA GLU A 23 5.91 -0.54 10.20
C GLU A 23 7.21 0.17 9.84
N PHE A 24 7.30 1.44 10.21
CA PHE A 24 8.50 2.26 10.07
C PHE A 24 8.78 2.98 11.39
N THR A 25 10.06 3.14 11.76
CA THR A 25 10.44 3.87 12.97
C THR A 25 11.09 5.19 12.61
N PHE A 26 10.45 6.29 13.01
CA PHE A 26 11.00 7.63 12.87
C PHE A 26 11.15 8.27 14.25
N ASN A 27 12.32 8.83 14.53
CA ASN A 27 12.60 9.50 15.80
C ASN A 27 12.24 8.64 17.03
N LYS A 28 12.60 7.34 16.99
CA LYS A 28 12.31 6.32 18.02
C LYS A 28 10.81 6.00 18.22
N ILE A 29 9.93 6.53 17.38
CA ILE A 29 8.49 6.25 17.42
C ILE A 29 8.16 5.30 16.28
N ARG A 30 7.65 4.11 16.65
CA ARG A 30 7.19 3.12 15.69
C ARG A 30 5.82 3.52 15.15
N GLN A 31 5.71 3.59 13.83
CA GLN A 31 4.50 3.99 13.10
C GLN A 31 4.04 2.85 12.20
N PRO A 32 2.85 2.28 12.43
CA PRO A 32 2.29 1.26 11.53
C PRO A 32 1.80 1.89 10.23
N ASN A 33 1.90 1.14 9.14
CA ASN A 33 1.33 1.51 7.86
C ASN A 33 -0.20 1.64 7.95
N ARG A 34 -0.75 2.72 7.42
CA ARG A 34 -2.19 2.99 7.49
C ARG A 34 -3.00 2.16 6.50
N ASN A 35 -2.36 1.46 5.57
CA ASN A 35 -3.01 0.51 4.66
C ASN A 35 -3.31 -0.81 5.39
N ARG A 36 -4.48 -0.90 6.06
CA ARG A 36 -4.88 -2.09 6.83
C ARG A 36 -4.99 -3.37 5.99
N LEU A 37 -5.08 -3.25 4.66
CA LEU A 37 -5.15 -4.40 3.75
C LEU A 37 -3.83 -5.19 3.69
N LEU A 38 -2.69 -4.61 4.09
CA LEU A 38 -1.41 -5.31 4.21
C LEU A 38 -1.43 -6.43 5.28
N TRP A 39 -2.43 -6.44 6.16
CA TRP A 39 -2.63 -7.48 7.18
C TRP A 39 -3.71 -8.50 6.79
N SER A 40 -4.33 -8.36 5.62
CA SER A 40 -5.33 -9.33 5.14
C SER A 40 -4.65 -10.63 4.72
N SER A 41 -5.04 -11.76 5.33
CA SER A 41 -4.54 -13.09 4.95
C SER A 41 -5.13 -13.60 3.64
N ASN A 42 -6.24 -13.00 3.19
CA ASN A 42 -7.02 -13.47 2.04
C ASN A 42 -6.69 -12.71 0.75
N LEU A 43 -5.87 -11.66 0.83
CA LEU A 43 -5.50 -10.80 -0.29
C LEU A 43 -4.01 -10.50 -0.22
N ASN A 44 -3.27 -10.76 -1.30
CA ASN A 44 -1.85 -10.40 -1.38
C ASN A 44 -1.72 -8.92 -1.78
N VAL A 45 -2.08 -8.03 -0.86
CA VAL A 45 -2.05 -6.57 -1.06
C VAL A 45 -0.64 -6.04 -0.81
N ASP A 46 -0.11 -5.28 -1.76
CA ASP A 46 1.27 -4.78 -1.74
C ASP A 46 1.38 -3.25 -1.82
N GLY A 47 0.25 -2.52 -1.85
CA GLY A 47 0.24 -1.07 -1.86
C GLY A 47 -1.17 -0.46 -1.78
N MET A 48 -1.33 0.87 -1.87
CA MET A 48 -0.27 1.89 -1.99
C MET A 48 -0.46 3.04 -0.98
N LYS A 49 -1.65 3.66 -0.87
CA LYS A 49 -1.83 4.81 0.04
C LYS A 49 -3.29 5.01 0.47
N THR A 50 -3.46 5.36 1.74
CA THR A 50 -4.72 5.89 2.31
C THR A 50 -4.61 7.41 2.50
N GLY A 51 -5.70 8.14 2.26
CA GLY A 51 -5.76 9.58 2.49
C GLY A 51 -7.17 10.01 2.90
N THR A 52 -7.27 10.98 3.81
CA THR A 52 -8.56 11.59 4.20
C THR A 52 -8.41 13.09 4.10
N THR A 53 -9.41 13.77 3.53
CA THR A 53 -9.46 15.23 3.50
C THR A 53 -10.86 15.66 3.92
N ALA A 54 -10.97 16.66 4.80
CA ALA A 54 -12.24 17.01 5.46
C ALA A 54 -13.38 17.37 4.48
N GLY A 55 -13.07 17.87 3.29
CA GLY A 55 -14.04 18.14 2.22
C GLY A 55 -14.19 17.04 1.17
N ALA A 56 -13.36 15.99 1.18
CA ALA A 56 -13.30 14.96 0.14
C ALA A 56 -13.56 13.53 0.66
N GLY A 57 -13.75 13.35 1.97
CA GLY A 57 -13.98 12.04 2.58
C GLY A 57 -12.72 11.16 2.61
N TYR A 58 -12.92 9.83 2.62
CA TYR A 58 -11.85 8.83 2.68
C TYR A 58 -11.48 8.32 1.29
N ASN A 59 -10.19 8.30 0.99
CA ASN A 59 -9.62 7.84 -0.27
C ASN A 59 -8.65 6.68 -0.03
N LEU A 60 -8.76 5.64 -0.86
CA LEU A 60 -7.88 4.47 -0.83
C LEU A 60 -7.40 4.16 -2.25
N VAL A 61 -6.09 4.06 -2.42
CA VAL A 61 -5.47 3.46 -3.60
C VAL A 61 -4.77 2.19 -3.15
N ALA A 62 -5.26 1.04 -3.60
CA ALA A 62 -4.73 -0.27 -3.26
C ALA A 62 -4.31 -1.02 -4.53
N SER A 63 -3.25 -1.82 -4.41
CA SER A 63 -2.81 -2.78 -5.41
C SER A 63 -2.69 -4.16 -4.75
N ALA A 64 -3.08 -5.19 -5.48
CA ALA A 64 -3.00 -6.57 -5.02
C ALA A 64 -2.61 -7.46 -6.20
N THR A 65 -1.78 -8.46 -5.93
CA THR A 65 -1.47 -9.52 -6.90
C THR A 65 -2.37 -10.73 -6.64
N PRO A 66 -2.79 -11.47 -7.68
CA PRO A 66 -3.42 -12.77 -7.46
C PRO A 66 -2.43 -13.68 -6.73
N GLY A 67 -2.80 -14.19 -5.57
CA GLY A 67 -2.06 -15.27 -4.94
C GLY A 67 -2.04 -16.46 -5.91
N ARG A 68 -0.89 -17.14 -6.06
CA ARG A 68 -0.86 -18.40 -6.79
C ARG A 68 -1.83 -19.35 -6.09
N TYR A 69 -2.94 -19.69 -6.76
CA TYR A 69 -3.71 -20.86 -6.38
C TYR A 69 -2.79 -22.06 -6.62
N ALA A 70 -2.27 -22.64 -5.55
CA ALA A 70 -1.72 -24.00 -5.61
C ALA A 70 -2.92 -24.93 -5.78
N VAL A 71 -3.11 -25.40 -7.01
CA VAL A 71 -3.86 -26.64 -7.31
C VAL A 71 -2.92 -27.82 -7.20
#